data_AF-A0A7J6U248-F1
#
_entry.id   AF-A0A7J6U248-F1
#
_cell.length_a   1.000
_cell.length_b   1.000
_cell.length_c   1.000
_cell.angle_alpha   90.00
_cell.angle_beta   90.00
_cell.angle_gamma   90.00
#
_symmetry.space_group_name_H-M   'P 1'
#
loop_
_entity.id
_entity.type
_entity.pdbx_description
1 polymer ?
#
loop_
_entity_poly.entity_id
_entity_poly.type
_entity_poly.pdbx_seq_one_letter_code
_entity_poly.pdbx_strand_id
1 'polypeptide(L)'
;AMLQRLLAARAQHLVQSLLVVFARLVHANPVGVVDAMASFTIPLEGKAATGLEALMAMWCVTAPKVAARDSRTILLTALIKLIDSRAPALLNVRTRTPLPVRLIEVLTSGLEYEVKRDRQRSHVRGATLLNDLIDTSGDIDGSDDEEEELSEEDAYNEILGQLEEYAEDSDSDEDSEEEEVHDPLLDGVVLKMTILDAFRRWEAENHPWLAECPAEVKERLGNAIPKAMQQLKEADQPA
;
A
#
# COMPACT_ATOMS: atom_id res chain seq x y z
N ALA A 1 -18.69 14.97 13.85
CA ALA A 1 -18.64 15.74 12.58
C ALA A 1 -17.76 15.09 11.51
N MET A 2 -16.46 14.84 11.76
CA MET A 2 -15.55 14.30 10.73
C MET A 2 -15.96 12.90 10.23
N LEU A 3 -16.30 11.97 11.12
CA LEU A 3 -16.77 10.64 10.69
C LEU A 3 -18.07 10.73 9.87
N GLN A 4 -19.01 11.59 10.27
CA GLN A 4 -20.25 11.78 9.49
C GLN A 4 -19.96 12.30 8.09
N ARG A 5 -18.96 13.19 7.93
CA ARG A 5 -18.49 13.64 6.61
C ARG A 5 -17.87 12.49 5.82
N LEU A 6 -17.06 11.64 6.46
CA LEU A 6 -16.48 10.46 5.81
C LEU A 6 -17.57 9.51 5.29
N LEU A 7 -18.62 9.28 6.08
CA LEU A 7 -19.74 8.41 5.71
C LEU A 7 -20.65 9.02 4.63
N ALA A 8 -20.73 10.35 4.54
CA ALA A 8 -21.51 11.05 3.53
C ALA A 8 -20.72 11.34 2.24
N ALA A 9 -19.40 11.19 2.27
CA ALA A 9 -18.53 11.51 1.14
C ALA A 9 -18.78 10.54 -0.01
N ARG A 10 -19.13 11.09 -1.18
CA ARG A 10 -19.31 10.33 -2.42
C ARG A 10 -18.06 10.35 -3.31
N ALA A 11 -17.26 11.40 -3.17
CA ALA A 11 -16.04 11.55 -3.93
C ALA A 11 -14.89 10.76 -3.28
N GLN A 12 -14.20 9.93 -4.07
CA GLN A 12 -13.14 9.05 -3.57
C GLN A 12 -11.96 9.82 -2.96
N HIS A 13 -11.53 10.91 -3.60
CA HIS A 13 -10.45 11.76 -3.07
C HIS A 13 -10.77 12.33 -1.68
N LEU A 14 -12.04 12.67 -1.42
CA LEU A 14 -12.48 13.18 -0.12
C LEU A 14 -12.47 12.08 0.94
N VAL A 15 -12.90 10.85 0.58
CA VAL A 15 -12.83 9.69 1.47
C VAL A 15 -11.37 9.41 1.86
N GLN A 16 -10.47 9.38 0.88
CA GLN A 16 -9.04 9.16 1.11
C GLN A 16 -8.44 10.25 2.01
N SER A 17 -8.70 11.53 1.71
CA SER A 17 -8.22 12.66 2.51
C SER A 17 -8.69 12.58 3.97
N LEU A 18 -9.97 12.26 4.19
CA LEU A 18 -10.52 12.13 5.54
C LEU A 18 -9.93 10.92 6.28
N LEU A 19 -9.68 9.80 5.59
CA LEU A 19 -9.00 8.65 6.19
C LEU A 19 -7.55 8.96 6.56
N VAL A 20 -6.83 9.74 5.75
CA VAL A 20 -5.47 10.20 6.09
C VAL A 20 -5.49 11.04 7.37
N VAL A 21 -6.50 11.89 7.58
CA VAL A 21 -6.65 12.63 8.84
C VAL A 21 -6.82 11.67 10.03
N PHE A 22 -7.67 10.64 9.91
CA PHE A 22 -7.80 9.63 10.96
C PHE A 22 -6.49 8.86 11.18
N ALA A 23 -5.76 8.53 10.12
CA ALA A 23 -4.46 7.88 10.22
C ALA A 23 -3.44 8.74 10.98
N ARG A 24 -3.36 10.04 10.69
CA ARG A 24 -2.51 10.97 11.44
C ARG A 24 -2.88 11.02 12.93
N LEU A 25 -4.18 11.01 13.25
CA LEU A 25 -4.64 10.93 14.65
C LEU A 25 -4.21 9.61 15.31
N VAL A 26 -4.27 8.50 14.58
CA VAL A 26 -3.79 7.19 15.04
C VAL A 26 -2.28 7.19 15.26
N HIS A 27 -1.50 7.85 14.39
CA HIS A 27 -0.05 8.01 14.60
C HIS A 27 0.27 8.73 15.91
N ALA A 28 -0.57 9.69 16.31
CA ALA A 28 -0.40 10.45 17.55
C ALA A 28 -0.90 9.69 18.80
N ASN A 29 -2.08 9.05 18.73
CA ASN A 29 -2.65 8.32 19.86
C ASN A 29 -3.61 7.20 19.39
N PRO A 30 -3.10 5.99 19.10
CA PRO A 30 -3.92 4.92 18.52
C PRO A 30 -5.04 4.48 19.47
N VAL A 31 -4.74 4.29 20.75
CA VAL A 31 -5.71 3.85 21.77
C VAL A 31 -6.79 4.91 21.97
N GLY A 32 -6.41 6.18 22.10
CA GLY A 32 -7.36 7.29 22.28
C GLY A 32 -8.30 7.45 21.08
N VAL A 33 -7.81 7.25 19.85
CA VAL A 33 -8.67 7.25 18.66
C VAL A 33 -9.63 6.06 18.69
N VAL A 34 -9.15 4.86 19.00
CA VAL A 34 -10.00 3.66 19.10
C VAL A 34 -11.11 3.84 20.14
N ASP A 35 -10.77 4.29 21.34
CA ASP A 35 -11.73 4.51 22.43
C ASP A 35 -12.74 5.60 22.07
N ALA A 36 -12.26 6.72 21.50
CA ALA A 36 -13.13 7.79 21.03
C ALA A 36 -14.10 7.29 19.96
N MET A 37 -13.62 6.53 18.97
CA MET A 37 -14.46 5.99 17.88
C MET A 37 -15.44 4.92 18.38
N ALA A 38 -15.06 4.13 19.37
CA ALA A 38 -15.92 3.11 19.98
C ALA A 38 -17.03 3.75 20.84
N SER A 39 -16.80 4.94 21.40
CA SER A 39 -17.71 5.59 22.35
C SER A 39 -19.02 6.11 21.76
N PHE A 40 -19.09 6.31 20.44
CA PHE A 40 -20.29 6.87 19.81
C PHE A 40 -20.95 5.89 18.83
N THR A 41 -22.27 5.96 18.80
CA THR A 41 -23.13 5.13 17.97
C THR A 41 -23.60 5.93 16.77
N ILE A 42 -23.59 5.28 15.60
CA ILE A 42 -24.09 5.82 14.35
C ILE A 42 -25.20 4.92 13.80
N PRO A 43 -26.22 5.49 13.15
CA PRO A 43 -27.19 4.71 12.38
C PRO A 43 -26.55 4.32 11.04
N LEU A 44 -26.36 3.03 10.82
CA LEU A 44 -25.85 2.47 9.57
C LEU A 44 -26.84 1.43 9.05
N GLU A 45 -27.46 1.69 7.90
CA GLU A 45 -28.43 0.78 7.24
C GLU A 45 -29.54 0.27 8.18
N GLY A 46 -30.02 1.14 9.07
CA GLY A 46 -31.07 0.80 10.06
C GLY A 46 -30.58 -0.02 11.26
N LYS A 47 -29.27 -0.25 11.40
CA LYS A 47 -28.64 -0.88 12.56
C LYS A 47 -27.77 0.12 13.32
N ALA A 48 -27.65 -0.08 14.62
CA ALA A 48 -26.71 0.66 15.45
C ALA A 48 -25.30 0.06 15.27
N ALA A 49 -24.40 0.85 14.70
CA ALA A 49 -22.97 0.54 14.59
C ALA A 49 -22.17 1.54 15.43
N THR A 50 -20.99 1.15 15.90
CA THR A 50 -20.05 2.09 16.52
C THR A 50 -19.34 2.92 15.45
N GLY A 51 -18.83 4.08 15.84
CA GLY A 51 -17.94 4.86 14.98
C GLY A 51 -16.73 4.08 14.50
N LEU A 52 -16.18 3.25 15.38
CA LEU A 52 -15.04 2.39 15.09
C LEU A 52 -15.39 1.37 14.00
N GLU A 53 -16.56 0.74 14.06
CA GLU A 53 -17.03 -0.19 13.04
C GLU A 53 -17.11 0.47 11.66
N ALA A 54 -17.70 1.66 11.58
CA ALA A 54 -17.76 2.44 10.34
C ALA A 54 -16.37 2.83 9.82
N LEU A 55 -15.52 3.37 10.69
CA LEU A 55 -14.19 3.82 10.34
C LEU A 55 -13.38 2.64 9.78
N MET A 56 -13.35 1.50 10.48
CA MET A 56 -12.61 0.32 10.05
C MET A 56 -13.20 -0.29 8.77
N ALA A 57 -14.52 -0.25 8.59
CA ALA A 57 -15.16 -0.71 7.37
C ALA A 57 -14.71 0.10 6.14
N MET A 58 -14.74 1.44 6.24
CA MET A 58 -14.30 2.35 5.19
C MET A 58 -12.80 2.21 4.95
N TRP A 59 -11.99 2.22 6.01
CA TRP A 59 -10.54 2.16 5.92
C TRP A 59 -10.08 0.90 5.18
N CYS A 60 -10.58 -0.28 5.57
CA CYS A 60 -10.18 -1.53 4.94
C CYS A 60 -10.68 -1.69 3.49
N VAL A 61 -11.72 -0.94 3.06
CA VAL A 61 -12.17 -0.92 1.65
C VAL A 61 -11.34 0.06 0.82
N THR A 62 -10.97 1.20 1.40
CA THR A 62 -10.31 2.29 0.67
C THR A 62 -8.80 2.17 0.63
N ALA A 63 -8.13 1.75 1.72
CA ALA A 63 -6.67 1.73 1.80
C ALA A 63 -5.98 0.95 0.66
N PRO A 64 -6.46 -0.22 0.21
CA PRO A 64 -5.87 -0.94 -0.92
C PRO A 64 -5.95 -0.18 -2.26
N LYS A 65 -6.81 0.83 -2.37
CA LYS A 65 -7.11 1.59 -3.60
C LYS A 65 -6.43 2.96 -3.65
N VAL A 66 -5.53 3.25 -2.71
CA VAL A 66 -4.85 4.55 -2.63
C VAL A 66 -3.59 4.50 -3.50
N ALA A 67 -3.62 5.24 -4.62
CA ALA A 67 -2.51 5.37 -5.55
C ALA A 67 -1.39 6.26 -4.97
N ALA A 68 -1.76 7.42 -4.40
CA ALA A 68 -0.84 8.37 -3.81
C ALA A 68 0.05 7.73 -2.72
N ARG A 69 1.36 7.73 -2.97
CA ARG A 69 2.37 7.03 -2.14
C ARG A 69 2.33 7.45 -0.68
N ASP A 70 2.28 8.75 -0.42
CA ASP A 70 2.37 9.31 0.93
C ASP A 70 1.12 8.98 1.74
N SER A 71 -0.04 9.18 1.13
CA SER A 71 -1.33 8.79 1.72
C SER A 71 -1.36 7.29 2.03
N ARG A 72 -0.91 6.43 1.11
CA ARG A 72 -0.81 4.99 1.35
C ARG A 72 0.14 4.66 2.50
N THR A 73 1.30 5.32 2.55
CA THR A 73 2.30 5.13 3.61
C THR A 73 1.72 5.47 4.98
N ILE A 74 1.10 6.64 5.13
CA ILE A 74 0.45 7.08 6.36
C ILE A 74 -0.69 6.13 6.75
N LEU A 75 -1.54 5.74 5.79
CA LEU A 75 -2.66 4.84 6.07
C LEU A 75 -2.20 3.47 6.57
N LEU A 76 -1.26 2.83 5.87
CA LEU A 76 -0.85 1.46 6.20
C LEU A 76 0.02 1.41 7.46
N THR A 77 0.91 2.39 7.68
CA THR A 77 1.69 2.46 8.91
C THR A 77 0.83 2.78 10.15
N ALA A 78 -0.24 3.57 9.99
CA ALA A 78 -1.25 3.73 11.03
C ALA A 78 -2.00 2.43 11.34
N LEU A 79 -2.32 1.61 10.33
CA LEU A 79 -2.94 0.29 10.57
C LEU A 79 -2.01 -0.65 11.37
N ILE A 80 -0.69 -0.63 11.08
CA ILE A 80 0.30 -1.35 11.87
C ILE A 80 0.27 -0.88 13.34
N LYS A 81 0.26 0.43 13.57
CA LYS A 81 0.13 1.00 14.93
C LYS A 81 -1.17 0.60 15.63
N LEU A 82 -2.29 0.49 14.91
CA LEU A 82 -3.55 0.01 15.50
C LEU A 82 -3.43 -1.45 15.95
N ILE A 83 -2.85 -2.32 15.12
CA ILE A 83 -2.61 -3.72 15.48
C ILE A 83 -1.70 -3.79 16.72
N ASP A 84 -0.58 -3.06 16.70
CA ASP A 84 0.40 -3.03 17.80
C ASP A 84 -0.19 -2.43 19.09
N SER A 85 -1.19 -1.56 19.01
CA SER A 85 -1.84 -0.96 20.19
C SER A 85 -2.60 -1.98 21.05
N ARG A 86 -3.02 -3.11 20.45
CA ARG A 86 -3.84 -4.16 21.09
C ARG A 86 -5.06 -3.62 21.83
N ALA A 87 -5.63 -2.50 21.36
CA ALA A 87 -6.77 -1.87 22.00
C ALA A 87 -7.98 -2.83 22.02
N PRO A 88 -8.55 -3.17 23.19
CA PRO A 88 -9.60 -4.20 23.29
C PRO A 88 -10.83 -3.92 22.43
N ALA A 89 -11.18 -2.65 22.22
CA ALA A 89 -12.32 -2.28 21.40
C ALA A 89 -12.18 -2.69 19.92
N LEU A 90 -10.96 -2.90 19.41
CA LEU A 90 -10.73 -3.42 18.06
C LEU A 90 -11.24 -4.85 17.91
N LEU A 91 -11.18 -5.67 18.97
CA LEU A 91 -11.69 -7.05 18.96
C LEU A 91 -13.23 -7.10 18.95
N ASN A 92 -13.87 -6.02 19.41
CA ASN A 92 -15.34 -5.92 19.47
C ASN A 92 -15.95 -5.35 18.18
N VAL A 93 -15.13 -5.01 17.18
CA VAL A 93 -15.60 -4.50 15.88
C VAL A 93 -16.31 -5.62 15.13
N ARG A 94 -17.62 -5.44 14.88
CA ARG A 94 -18.42 -6.40 14.13
C ARG A 94 -18.26 -6.16 12.63
N THR A 95 -17.64 -7.12 11.95
CA THR A 95 -17.49 -7.13 10.49
C THR A 95 -17.83 -8.53 9.94
N ARG A 96 -18.20 -8.61 8.65
CA ARG A 96 -18.53 -9.90 8.01
C ARG A 96 -17.36 -10.88 8.06
N THR A 97 -16.18 -10.38 7.74
CA THR A 97 -14.90 -11.07 7.95
C THR A 97 -14.28 -10.48 9.22
N PRO A 98 -13.71 -11.28 10.15
CA PRO A 98 -13.08 -10.76 11.37
C PRO A 98 -12.12 -9.62 11.07
N LEU A 99 -12.19 -8.53 11.85
CA LEU A 99 -11.35 -7.34 11.63
C LEU A 99 -9.85 -7.68 11.56
N PRO A 100 -9.28 -8.54 12.43
CA PRO A 100 -7.89 -8.95 12.34
C PRO A 100 -7.51 -9.46 10.95
N VAL A 101 -8.33 -10.35 10.38
CA VAL A 101 -8.11 -10.93 9.05
C VAL A 101 -8.12 -9.85 7.98
N ARG A 102 -9.12 -8.94 8.00
CA ARG A 102 -9.19 -7.84 7.02
C ARG A 102 -7.97 -6.91 7.09
N LEU A 103 -7.45 -6.64 8.29
CA LEU A 103 -6.31 -5.75 8.45
C LEU A 103 -5.04 -6.38 7.89
N ILE A 104 -4.84 -7.68 8.16
CA ILE A 104 -3.74 -8.43 7.58
C ILE A 104 -3.87 -8.50 6.05
N GLU A 105 -5.06 -8.75 5.51
CA GLU A 105 -5.32 -8.72 4.07
C GLU A 105 -4.96 -7.36 3.43
N VAL A 106 -5.34 -6.26 4.06
CA VAL A 106 -5.03 -4.90 3.58
C VAL A 106 -3.51 -4.65 3.57
N LEU A 107 -2.79 -5.05 4.63
CA LEU A 107 -1.34 -4.92 4.69
C LEU A 107 -0.62 -5.82 3.67
N THR A 108 -1.11 -7.05 3.48
CA THR A 108 -0.59 -7.96 2.45
C THR A 108 -0.79 -7.39 1.05
N SER A 109 -1.97 -6.85 0.74
CA SER A 109 -2.22 -6.15 -0.53
C SER A 109 -1.32 -4.91 -0.70
N GLY A 110 -1.07 -4.16 0.38
CA GLY A 110 -0.12 -3.05 0.37
C GLY A 110 1.31 -3.50 0.06
N LEU A 111 1.75 -4.62 0.63
CA LEU A 111 3.06 -5.20 0.35
C LEU A 111 3.17 -5.68 -1.10
N GLU A 112 2.17 -6.41 -1.60
CA GLU A 112 2.11 -6.88 -2.99
C GLU A 112 2.17 -5.72 -3.99
N TYR A 113 1.48 -4.62 -3.69
CA TYR A 113 1.53 -3.40 -4.50
C TYR A 113 2.94 -2.81 -4.56
N GLU A 114 3.61 -2.65 -3.41
CA GLU A 114 4.97 -2.09 -3.38
C GLU A 114 5.97 -3.00 -4.12
N VAL A 115 5.81 -4.32 -4.00
CA VAL A 115 6.61 -5.31 -4.77
C VAL A 115 6.38 -5.18 -6.28
N LYS A 116 5.13 -5.03 -6.72
CA LYS A 116 4.80 -4.87 -8.14
C LYS A 116 5.39 -3.55 -8.68
N ARG A 117 5.21 -2.45 -7.95
CA ARG A 117 5.70 -1.12 -8.34
C ARG A 117 7.22 -1.09 -8.51
N ASP A 118 7.96 -1.69 -7.58
CA ASP A 118 9.42 -1.70 -7.66
C ASP A 118 9.92 -2.51 -8.86
N ARG A 119 9.22 -3.60 -9.22
CA ARG A 119 9.50 -4.38 -10.44
C ARG A 119 9.27 -3.56 -11.70
N GLN A 120 8.18 -2.80 -11.78
CA GLN A 120 7.93 -1.91 -12.93
C GLN A 120 9.04 -0.86 -13.07
N ARG A 121 9.50 -0.27 -11.95
CA ARG A 121 10.59 0.72 -11.97
C ARG A 121 11.94 0.13 -12.37
N SER A 122 12.27 -1.10 -11.99
CA SER A 122 13.51 -1.75 -12.41
C SER A 122 13.52 -2.09 -13.90
N HIS A 123 12.39 -2.52 -14.45
CA HIS A 123 12.27 -2.79 -15.90
C HIS A 123 12.38 -1.51 -16.74
N VAL A 124 11.72 -0.42 -16.32
CA VAL A 124 11.83 0.87 -17.02
C VAL A 124 13.27 1.39 -17.00
N ARG A 125 13.97 1.32 -15.86
CA ARG A 125 15.41 1.69 -15.80
C ARG A 125 16.29 0.85 -16.71
N GLY A 126 16.02 -0.46 -16.80
CA GLY A 126 16.72 -1.35 -17.74
C GLY A 126 16.48 -0.94 -19.20
N ALA A 127 15.24 -0.61 -19.56
CA ALA A 127 14.88 -0.17 -20.90
C ALA A 127 15.44 1.22 -21.26
N THR A 128 15.53 2.14 -20.29
CA THR A 128 16.14 3.46 -20.54
C THR A 128 17.66 3.34 -20.76
N LEU A 129 18.33 2.50 -19.97
CA LEU A 129 19.76 2.23 -20.14
C LEU A 129 20.08 1.52 -21.46
N LEU A 130 19.20 0.63 -21.93
CA LEU A 130 19.34 -0.02 -23.24
C LEU A 130 19.18 0.98 -24.40
N ASN A 131 18.22 1.91 -24.32
CA ASN A 131 18.08 2.96 -25.32
C ASN A 131 19.27 3.94 -25.33
N ASP A 132 19.82 4.28 -24.15
CA ASP A 132 21.02 5.13 -24.07
C ASP A 132 22.28 4.43 -24.63
N LEU A 133 22.35 3.09 -24.52
CA LEU A 133 23.44 2.30 -25.14
C LEU A 133 23.27 2.18 -26.66
N ILE A 134 22.04 2.08 -27.17
CA ILE A 134 21.75 2.01 -28.60
C ILE A 134 22.05 3.33 -29.33
N ASP A 135 21.85 4.49 -28.68
CA ASP A 135 22.18 5.80 -29.26
C ASP A 135 23.68 6.18 -29.17
N THR A 136 24.50 5.40 -28.44
CA THR A 136 25.94 5.70 -28.26
C THR A 136 26.90 4.71 -28.92
N SER A 137 26.43 3.63 -29.54
CA SER A 137 27.30 2.69 -30.28
C SER A 137 26.90 2.55 -31.75
N GLY A 138 27.27 3.55 -32.55
CA GLY A 138 27.65 3.30 -33.93
C GLY A 138 28.96 2.51 -33.96
N ASP A 139 28.98 1.41 -34.70
CA ASP A 139 30.08 0.48 -34.95
C ASP A 139 30.45 -0.50 -33.82
N ILE A 140 29.65 -1.57 -33.62
CA ILE A 140 30.22 -2.86 -33.20
C ILE A 140 29.66 -4.01 -34.06
N ASP A 141 30.62 -4.66 -34.71
CA ASP A 141 30.58 -5.81 -35.61
C ASP A 141 30.10 -7.09 -34.92
N GLY A 142 29.07 -7.71 -35.52
CA GLY A 142 28.84 -9.15 -35.64
C GLY A 142 29.16 -10.06 -34.46
N SER A 143 28.15 -10.40 -33.65
CA SER A 143 28.08 -11.71 -33.00
C SER A 143 26.64 -12.22 -32.95
N ASP A 144 26.45 -13.31 -33.69
CA ASP A 144 25.30 -14.24 -33.69
C ASP A 144 25.02 -14.71 -32.25
N ASP A 145 23.98 -14.17 -31.61
CA ASP A 145 23.36 -14.79 -30.44
C ASP A 145 21.84 -14.80 -30.68
N GLU A 146 21.26 -16.00 -30.59
CA GLU A 146 19.85 -16.29 -30.86
C GLU A 146 18.96 -15.56 -29.84
N GLU A 147 18.58 -14.32 -30.17
CA GLU A 147 17.54 -13.58 -29.47
C GLU A 147 16.19 -14.29 -29.69
N GLU A 148 15.54 -14.71 -28.60
CA GLU A 148 14.11 -15.05 -28.62
C GLU A 148 13.35 -13.78 -29.03
N GLU A 149 13.05 -13.66 -30.33
CA GLU A 149 12.18 -12.62 -30.90
C GLU A 149 10.81 -12.68 -30.19
N LEU A 150 10.64 -11.83 -29.17
CA LEU A 150 9.32 -11.47 -28.69
C LEU A 150 8.58 -10.86 -29.88
N SER A 151 7.43 -11.45 -30.23
CA SER A 151 6.57 -10.95 -31.30
C SER A 151 6.39 -9.44 -31.15
N GLU A 152 6.59 -8.69 -32.24
CA GLU A 152 6.38 -7.24 -32.27
C GLU A 152 4.99 -6.86 -31.74
N GLU A 153 4.01 -7.75 -31.89
CA GLU A 153 2.64 -7.59 -31.40
C GLU A 153 2.54 -7.72 -29.87
N ASP A 154 3.35 -8.57 -29.24
CA ASP A 154 3.42 -8.69 -27.77
C ASP A 154 4.16 -7.49 -27.16
N ALA A 155 5.24 -7.02 -27.80
CA ALA A 155 5.94 -5.81 -27.38
C ALA A 155 5.04 -4.57 -27.52
N TYR A 156 4.26 -4.47 -28.60
CA TYR A 156 3.33 -3.36 -28.81
C TYR A 156 2.15 -3.38 -27.82
N ASN A 157 1.61 -4.57 -27.51
CA ASN A 157 0.56 -4.74 -26.50
C ASN A 157 1.08 -4.44 -25.08
N GLU A 158 2.34 -4.73 -24.79
CA GLU A 158 2.99 -4.36 -23.53
C GLU A 158 3.15 -2.83 -23.42
N ILE A 159 3.58 -2.17 -24.49
CA ILE A 159 3.71 -0.70 -24.55
C ILE A 159 2.33 -0.02 -24.41
N LEU A 160 1.29 -0.55 -25.05
CA LEU A 160 -0.08 -0.05 -24.92
C LEU A 160 -0.65 -0.24 -23.51
N GLY A 161 -0.39 -1.39 -22.89
CA GLY A 161 -0.75 -1.62 -21.49
C GLY A 161 -0.06 -0.66 -20.51
N GLN A 162 1.20 -0.29 -20.80
CA GLN A 162 1.93 0.72 -20.03
C GLN A 162 1.34 2.12 -20.21
N LEU A 163 0.98 2.52 -21.43
CA LEU A 163 0.39 3.84 -21.72
C LEU A 163 -1.00 4.04 -21.09
N GLU A 164 -1.82 2.99 -20.98
CA GLU A 164 -3.09 3.06 -20.26
C GLU A 164 -2.89 3.21 -18.74
N GLU A 165 -1.83 2.63 -18.16
CA GLU A 165 -1.46 2.81 -16.74
C GLU A 165 -0.92 4.24 -16.50
N TYR A 166 -0.12 4.82 -17.41
CA TYR A 166 0.36 6.21 -17.33
C TYR A 166 -0.74 7.27 -17.52
N ALA A 167 -1.80 6.97 -18.28
CA ALA A 167 -2.93 7.88 -18.43
C ALA A 167 -3.80 7.98 -17.14
N GLU A 168 -3.77 6.96 -16.28
CA GLU A 168 -4.38 7.01 -14.94
C GLU A 168 -3.43 7.56 -13.87
N ASP A 169 -2.11 7.50 -14.09
CA ASP A 169 -1.03 8.01 -13.22
C ASP A 169 -0.44 9.36 -13.71
N SER A 170 -1.21 10.17 -14.45
CA SER A 170 -0.82 11.54 -14.81
C SER A 170 -0.92 12.49 -13.59
N ASP A 171 -0.13 12.20 -12.55
CA ASP A 171 0.41 13.22 -11.66
C ASP A 171 1.43 14.00 -12.50
N SER A 172 0.93 15.01 -13.20
CA SER A 172 1.77 16.05 -13.78
C SER A 172 2.50 16.75 -12.63
N ASP A 173 3.77 16.41 -12.44
CA ASP A 173 4.77 17.23 -11.72
C ASP A 173 4.99 18.55 -12.49
N GLU A 174 3.94 19.35 -12.66
CA GLU A 174 4.05 20.74 -13.11
C GLU A 174 4.52 21.58 -11.92
N ASP A 175 5.82 21.83 -11.89
CA ASP A 175 6.56 23.02 -11.43
C ASP A 175 5.70 24.15 -10.82
N SER A 176 5.05 23.88 -9.70
CA SER A 176 4.61 24.91 -8.77
C SER A 176 5.56 24.86 -7.58
N GLU A 177 6.26 25.96 -7.32
CA GLU A 177 7.09 26.18 -6.14
C GLU A 177 6.23 26.23 -4.85
N GLU A 178 5.27 25.31 -4.70
CA GLU A 178 4.63 25.04 -3.44
C GLU A 178 5.70 24.41 -2.55
N GLU A 179 6.05 25.09 -1.46
CA GLU A 179 6.87 24.53 -0.39
C GLU A 179 6.39 23.10 -0.11
N GLU A 180 7.17 22.10 -0.52
CA GLU A 180 6.89 20.70 -0.23
C GLU A 180 6.69 20.60 1.29
N VAL A 181 5.43 20.46 1.70
CA VAL A 181 5.08 20.43 3.12
C VAL A 181 5.64 19.12 3.68
N HIS A 182 6.85 19.23 4.22
CA HIS A 182 7.60 18.11 4.78
C HIS A 182 6.79 17.43 5.88
N ASP A 183 6.34 16.20 5.62
CA ASP A 183 5.57 15.44 6.59
C ASP A 183 6.48 14.54 7.42
N PRO A 184 6.65 14.81 8.73
CA PRO A 184 7.54 14.03 9.60
C PRO A 184 7.12 12.56 9.74
N LEU A 185 5.90 12.18 9.33
CA LEU A 185 5.47 10.79 9.30
C LEU A 185 6.06 9.99 8.13
N LEU A 186 6.67 10.66 7.15
CA LEU A 186 7.27 10.04 5.96
C LEU A 186 8.80 9.92 6.07
N ASP A 187 9.41 10.62 7.04
CA ASP A 187 10.85 10.70 7.21
C ASP A 187 11.50 9.32 7.39
N GLY A 188 12.29 8.93 6.39
CA GLY A 188 12.99 7.65 6.37
C GLY A 188 12.07 6.42 6.29
N VAL A 189 10.77 6.61 6.02
CA VAL A 189 9.81 5.50 5.97
C VAL A 189 9.88 4.81 4.62
N VAL A 190 10.48 3.62 4.61
CA VAL A 190 10.33 2.66 3.51
C VAL A 190 9.14 1.77 3.84
N LEU A 191 7.99 2.04 3.23
CA LEU A 191 6.72 1.35 3.50
C LEU A 191 6.86 -0.18 3.42
N LYS A 192 7.51 -0.68 2.35
CA LYS A 192 7.79 -2.10 2.15
C LYS A 192 8.52 -2.72 3.35
N MET A 193 9.59 -2.07 3.83
CA MET A 193 10.34 -2.53 5.01
C MET A 193 9.48 -2.50 6.26
N THR A 194 8.71 -1.43 6.46
CA THR A 194 7.87 -1.25 7.64
C THR A 194 6.82 -2.35 7.77
N ILE A 195 6.20 -2.74 6.65
CA ILE A 195 5.23 -3.85 6.61
C ILE A 195 5.93 -5.20 6.89
N LEU A 196 7.08 -5.46 6.27
CA LEU A 196 7.84 -6.69 6.49
C LEU A 196 8.29 -6.85 7.94
N ASP A 197 8.81 -5.79 8.54
CA ASP A 197 9.27 -5.80 9.93
C ASP A 197 8.11 -5.99 10.90
N ALA A 198 6.93 -5.44 10.60
CA ALA A 198 5.72 -5.72 11.36
C ALA A 198 5.33 -7.20 11.29
N PHE A 199 5.28 -7.80 10.10
CA PHE A 199 4.93 -9.21 9.96
C PHE A 199 5.93 -10.14 10.67
N ARG A 200 7.23 -9.89 10.54
CA ARG A 200 8.27 -10.67 11.24
C ARG A 200 8.13 -10.58 12.75
N ARG A 201 7.88 -9.39 13.27
CA ARG A 201 7.68 -9.17 14.70
C ARG A 201 6.46 -9.93 15.19
N TRP A 202 5.34 -9.83 14.47
CA TRP A 202 4.11 -10.55 14.81
C TRP A 202 4.27 -12.07 14.73
N GLU A 203 5.04 -12.58 13.78
CA GLU A 203 5.37 -14.00 13.69
C GLU A 203 6.21 -14.44 14.90
N ALA A 204 7.28 -13.71 15.22
CA ALA A 204 8.13 -14.01 16.36
C ALA A 204 7.39 -13.96 17.71
N GLU A 205 6.41 -13.06 17.84
CA GLU A 205 5.57 -12.92 19.03
C GLU A 205 4.38 -13.89 19.09
N ASN A 206 4.15 -14.70 18.05
CA ASN A 206 2.92 -15.48 17.87
C ASN A 206 1.66 -14.61 18.03
N HIS A 207 1.66 -13.45 17.38
CA HIS A 207 0.59 -12.47 17.51
C HIS A 207 -0.76 -13.10 17.14
N PRO A 208 -1.81 -12.97 18.00
CA PRO A 208 -3.07 -13.68 17.82
C PRO A 208 -3.73 -13.38 16.47
N TRP A 209 -3.58 -12.15 15.98
CA TRP A 209 -4.19 -11.73 14.71
C TRP A 209 -3.55 -12.42 13.50
N LEU A 210 -2.27 -12.79 13.59
CA LEU A 210 -1.59 -13.55 12.54
C LEU A 210 -1.87 -15.05 12.67
N ALA A 211 -1.95 -15.56 13.90
CA ALA A 211 -2.25 -16.97 14.17
C ALA A 211 -3.62 -17.40 13.60
N GLU A 212 -4.64 -16.54 13.73
CA GLU A 212 -6.01 -16.80 13.30
C GLU A 212 -6.27 -16.49 11.81
N CYS A 213 -5.25 -16.07 11.05
CA CYS A 213 -5.43 -15.78 9.63
C CYS A 213 -5.78 -17.04 8.81
N PRO A 214 -6.71 -16.94 7.85
CA PRO A 214 -7.03 -18.02 6.91
C PRO A 214 -5.81 -18.50 6.12
N ALA A 215 -5.86 -19.74 5.66
CA ALA A 215 -4.77 -20.33 4.88
C ALA A 215 -4.47 -19.53 3.61
N GLU A 216 -5.48 -19.00 2.92
CA GLU A 216 -5.27 -18.22 1.69
C GLU A 216 -4.48 -16.92 1.95
N VAL A 217 -4.75 -16.25 3.07
CA VAL A 217 -4.04 -15.03 3.47
C VAL A 217 -2.59 -15.36 3.85
N LYS A 218 -2.37 -16.46 4.56
CA LYS A 218 -1.03 -16.95 4.92
C LYS A 218 -0.22 -17.36 3.69
N GLU A 219 -0.86 -17.97 2.69
CA GLU A 219 -0.22 -18.33 1.43
C GLU A 219 0.20 -17.09 0.64
N ARG A 220 -0.70 -16.10 0.50
CA ARG A 220 -0.37 -14.81 -0.13
C ARG A 220 0.80 -14.13 0.56
N LEU A 221 0.79 -14.09 1.88
CA LEU A 221 1.89 -13.54 2.67
C LEU A 221 3.20 -14.32 2.46
N GLY A 222 3.12 -15.66 2.44
CA GLY A 222 4.24 -16.57 2.16
C GLY A 222 4.85 -16.38 0.77
N ASN A 223 4.07 -15.91 -0.20
CA ASN A 223 4.53 -15.56 -1.54
C ASN A 223 5.08 -14.13 -1.63
N ALA A 224 4.48 -13.17 -0.90
CA ALA A 224 4.84 -11.76 -0.95
C ALA A 224 6.15 -11.45 -0.19
N ILE A 225 6.35 -12.05 0.99
CA ILE A 225 7.53 -11.80 1.82
C ILE A 225 8.85 -12.14 1.12
N PRO A 226 9.02 -13.34 0.52
CA PRO A 226 10.27 -13.69 -0.16
C PRO A 226 10.59 -12.77 -1.34
N LYS A 227 9.57 -12.41 -2.13
CA LYS A 227 9.72 -11.48 -3.26
C LYS A 227 10.17 -10.09 -2.80
N ALA A 228 9.51 -9.55 -1.78
CA ALA A 228 9.88 -8.27 -1.21
C ALA A 228 11.32 -8.27 -0.68
N MET A 229 11.72 -9.36 -0.01
CA MET A 229 13.08 -9.54 0.51
C MET A 229 14.14 -9.70 -0.57
N GLN A 230 13.82 -10.37 -1.67
CA GLN A 230 14.72 -10.50 -2.81
C GLN A 230 14.99 -9.12 -3.42
N GLN A 231 13.94 -8.34 -3.70
CA GLN A 231 14.08 -6.99 -4.28
C GLN A 231 14.88 -6.04 -3.38
N LEU A 232 14.78 -6.17 -2.06
CA LEU A 232 15.58 -5.37 -1.12
C LEU A 232 17.07 -5.71 -1.21
N LYS A 233 17.40 -7.00 -1.32
CA LYS A 233 18.80 -7.43 -1.51
C LYS A 233 19.38 -6.97 -2.84
N GLU A 234 18.58 -6.99 -3.89
CA GLU A 234 18.98 -6.51 -5.22
C GLU A 234 19.21 -5.00 -5.23
N ALA A 235 18.44 -4.23 -4.45
CA ALA A 235 18.62 -2.78 -4.33
C ALA A 235 19.88 -2.36 -3.54
N ASP A 236 20.38 -3.22 -2.64
CA ASP A 236 21.57 -2.95 -1.82
C ASP A 236 22.90 -3.38 -2.48
N GLN A 237 22.86 -4.06 -3.64
CA GLN A 237 24.07 -4.42 -4.37
C GLN A 237 24.56 -3.22 -5.20
N PRO A 238 25.82 -2.76 -5.03
CA PRO A 238 26.38 -1.74 -5.90
C PRO A 238 26.51 -2.31 -7.32
N ALA A 239 26.02 -1.55 -8.30
CA ALA A 239 26.22 -1.81 -9.72
C ALA A 239 27.71 -1.78 -10.10
#